data_AF-A0A1V6ADR4-F1
#
_entry.id   AF-A0A1V6ADR4-F1
#
_cell.length_a   1.000
_cell.length_b   1.000
_cell.length_c   1.000
_cell.angle_alpha   90.00
_cell.angle_beta   90.00
_cell.angle_gamma   90.00
#
_symmetry.space_group_name_H-M   'P 1'
#
loop_
_entity.id
_entity.type
_entity.pdbx_description
1 polymer ?
#
loop_
_entity_poly.entity_id
_entity_poly.type
_entity_poly.pdbx_seq_one_letter_code
_entity_poly.pdbx_strand_id
1 'polypeptide(L)'
;MAANTKQIMDSGIAAYRAGKIDEAEDIFRGFIKEFPESGLADNACYNLAKIAMGKGESRRALGWYEYLLENYPDSDAAYFGKDEYVELRRSMGEGPKEIADECYFNGVSLLKRCKYDEANAEFDRLIKEYPDCEYVDNAYYQKAVICKKKGDKDGVKANVDIIMQQFPETDAALYAEKLL
;
A
#
# COMPACT_ATOMS: atom_id res chain seq x y z
N MET A 1 2.53 3.31 38.57
CA MET A 1 3.16 3.68 37.28
C MET A 1 2.17 4.30 36.28
N ALA A 2 0.91 3.84 36.19
CA ALA A 2 -0.09 4.35 35.23
C ALA A 2 -0.42 5.86 35.31
N ALA A 3 -0.27 6.50 36.49
CA ALA A 3 -0.53 7.94 36.61
C ALA A 3 0.49 8.81 35.84
N ASN A 4 1.73 8.34 35.68
CA ASN A 4 2.78 9.06 34.97
C ASN A 4 2.61 8.95 33.45
N THR A 5 2.24 7.77 32.94
CA THR A 5 2.07 7.55 31.50
C THR A 5 0.91 8.37 30.93
N LYS A 6 -0.22 8.43 31.63
CA LYS A 6 -1.36 9.26 31.20
C LYS A 6 -0.98 10.75 31.14
N GLN A 7 -0.24 11.26 32.12
CA GLN A 7 0.17 12.67 32.13
C GLN A 7 1.12 13.01 30.97
N ILE A 8 2.09 12.14 30.68
CA ILE A 8 3.03 12.33 29.56
C ILE A 8 2.26 12.29 28.23
N MET A 9 1.34 11.35 28.08
CA MET A 9 0.48 11.25 26.89
C MET A 9 -0.39 12.51 26.70
N ASP A 10 -1.07 12.94 27.76
CA ASP A 10 -1.91 14.15 27.75
C ASP A 10 -1.06 15.40 27.40
N SER A 11 0.19 15.47 27.86
CA SER A 11 1.13 16.54 27.53
C SER A 11 1.52 16.54 26.05
N GLY A 12 1.82 15.36 25.48
CA GLY A 12 2.13 15.23 24.05
C GLY A 12 0.95 15.63 23.17
N ILE A 13 -0.26 15.20 23.52
CA ILE A 13 -1.49 15.57 22.81
C ILE A 13 -1.74 17.09 22.91
N ALA A 14 -1.52 17.69 24.08
CA ALA A 14 -1.66 19.14 24.26
C ALA A 14 -0.65 19.93 23.41
N ALA A 15 0.61 19.50 23.37
CA ALA A 15 1.65 20.11 22.53
C ALA A 15 1.28 20.01 21.04
N TYR A 16 0.79 18.84 20.60
CA TYR A 16 0.35 18.63 19.22
C TYR A 16 -0.82 19.57 18.84
N ARG A 17 -1.84 19.65 19.69
CA ARG A 17 -3.00 20.56 19.50
C ARG A 17 -2.61 22.04 19.51
N ALA A 18 -1.54 22.40 20.23
CA ALA A 18 -0.99 23.75 20.26
C ALA A 18 -0.11 24.08 19.04
N GLY A 19 0.06 23.14 18.09
CA GLY A 19 0.92 23.31 16.92
C GLY A 19 2.42 23.24 17.23
N LYS A 20 2.81 22.84 18.45
CA LYS A 20 4.20 22.65 18.84
C LYS A 20 4.67 21.27 18.42
N ILE A 21 4.81 21.09 17.11
CA ILE A 21 4.99 19.78 16.49
C ILE A 21 6.26 19.07 16.97
N ASP A 22 7.38 19.78 17.09
CA ASP A 22 8.64 19.18 17.53
C ASP A 22 8.60 18.77 19.01
N GLU A 23 8.01 19.59 19.88
CA GLU A 23 7.81 19.25 21.30
C GLU A 23 6.91 18.01 21.45
N ALA A 24 5.82 17.94 20.68
CA ALA A 24 4.93 16.78 20.68
C ALA A 24 5.64 15.51 20.20
N GLU A 25 6.42 15.61 19.13
CA GLU A 25 7.20 14.50 18.59
C GLU A 25 8.20 13.97 19.62
N ASP A 26 8.95 14.85 20.30
CA ASP A 26 9.91 14.46 21.33
C ASP A 26 9.22 13.76 22.50
N ILE A 27 8.05 14.26 22.94
CA ILE A 27 7.26 13.63 24.01
C ILE A 27 6.81 12.23 23.60
N PHE A 28 6.22 12.06 22.41
CA PHE A 28 5.74 10.75 21.97
C PHE A 28 6.89 9.76 21.73
N ARG A 29 8.03 10.21 21.17
CA ARG A 29 9.22 9.34 21.01
C ARG A 29 9.79 8.92 22.37
N GLY A 30 9.86 9.84 23.32
CA GLY A 30 10.23 9.55 24.70
C GLY A 30 9.27 8.54 25.34
N PHE A 31 7.97 8.70 25.11
CA PHE A 31 6.94 7.80 25.61
C PHE A 31 7.14 6.36 25.12
N ILE A 32 7.33 6.15 23.81
CA ILE A 32 7.58 4.80 23.24
C ILE A 32 8.85 4.19 23.81
N LYS A 33 9.90 4.99 24.00
CA LYS A 33 11.19 4.52 24.51
C LYS A 33 11.11 4.08 25.97
N GLU A 34 10.37 4.82 26.80
CA GLU A 34 10.30 4.58 28.25
C GLU A 34 9.16 3.64 28.65
N PHE A 35 8.06 3.63 27.90
CA PHE A 35 6.83 2.91 28.24
C PHE A 35 6.25 2.10 27.05
N PRO A 36 7.04 1.25 26.37
CA PRO A 36 6.55 0.49 25.21
C PRO A 36 5.37 -0.44 25.56
N GLU A 37 5.35 -1.02 26.76
CA GLU A 37 4.26 -1.92 27.21
C GLU A 37 3.00 -1.18 27.68
N SER A 38 2.97 0.14 27.63
CA SER A 38 1.79 0.90 28.05
C SER A 38 0.69 0.75 27.01
N GLY A 39 -0.56 0.54 27.44
CA GLY A 39 -1.74 0.63 26.55
C GLY A 39 -2.05 2.04 26.02
N LEU A 40 -1.10 2.97 26.13
CA LEU A 40 -1.09 4.28 25.48
C LEU A 40 0.06 4.40 24.47
N ALA A 41 0.96 3.42 24.39
CA ALA A 41 2.09 3.45 23.46
C ALA A 41 1.60 3.40 22.00
N ASP A 42 0.53 2.66 21.75
CA ASP A 42 -0.18 2.65 20.47
C ASP A 42 -0.63 4.06 20.01
N ASN A 43 -1.18 4.87 20.93
CA ASN A 43 -1.55 6.26 20.67
C ASN A 43 -0.32 7.11 20.34
N ALA A 44 0.82 6.89 21.01
CA ALA A 44 2.05 7.61 20.69
C ALA A 44 2.56 7.25 19.29
N CYS A 45 2.55 5.97 18.91
CA CYS A 45 2.89 5.54 17.55
C CYS A 45 1.99 6.17 16.49
N TYR A 46 0.67 6.14 16.72
CA TYR A 46 -0.29 6.75 15.80
C TYR A 46 -0.06 8.26 15.66
N ASN A 47 0.12 9.00 16.76
CA ASN A 47 0.41 10.43 16.70
C ASN A 47 1.74 10.74 16.02
N LEU A 48 2.77 9.91 16.19
CA LEU A 48 4.04 10.05 15.47
C LEU A 48 3.89 9.86 13.96
N ALA A 49 3.03 8.91 13.55
CA ALA A 49 2.65 8.76 12.15
C ALA A 49 1.93 10.01 11.62
N LYS A 50 0.95 10.55 12.36
CA LYS A 50 0.24 11.79 11.99
C LYS A 50 1.19 13.01 11.90
N ILE A 51 2.12 13.14 12.85
CA ILE A 51 3.14 14.21 12.82
C ILE A 51 4.00 14.08 11.56
N ALA A 52 4.49 12.87 11.27
CA ALA A 52 5.30 12.62 10.08
C ALA A 52 4.52 12.92 8.78
N MET A 53 3.24 12.55 8.69
CA MET A 53 2.37 12.93 7.57
C MET A 53 2.22 14.45 7.45
N GLY A 54 2.01 15.15 8.57
CA GLY A 54 1.92 16.61 8.59
C GLY A 54 3.20 17.32 8.13
N LYS A 55 4.36 16.66 8.29
CA LYS A 55 5.67 17.11 7.77
C LYS A 55 5.93 16.71 6.31
N GLY A 56 5.04 15.93 5.68
CA GLY A 56 5.24 15.37 4.34
C GLY A 56 6.26 14.21 4.30
N GLU A 57 6.62 13.66 5.46
CA GLU A 57 7.61 12.60 5.60
C GLU A 57 6.96 11.21 5.47
N SER A 58 6.40 10.90 4.31
CA SER A 58 5.61 9.68 4.05
C SER A 58 6.32 8.39 4.46
N ARG A 59 7.61 8.26 4.16
CA ARG A 59 8.43 7.10 4.59
C ARG A 59 8.48 6.94 6.11
N ARG A 60 8.59 8.05 6.84
CA ARG A 60 8.66 8.03 8.31
C ARG A 60 7.30 7.74 8.92
N ALA A 61 6.24 8.29 8.34
CA ALA A 61 4.87 7.97 8.73
C ALA A 61 4.58 6.47 8.55
N LEU A 62 5.01 5.90 7.42
CA LEU A 62 4.87 4.49 7.14
C LEU A 62 5.54 3.61 8.20
N GLY A 63 6.79 3.90 8.56
CA GLY A 63 7.48 3.14 9.61
C GLY A 63 6.79 3.20 10.97
N TRP A 64 6.12 4.31 11.32
CA TRP A 64 5.33 4.40 12.55
C TRP A 64 4.03 3.61 12.50
N TYR A 65 3.35 3.57 11.34
CA TYR A 65 2.19 2.70 11.15
C TYR A 65 2.60 1.22 11.18
N GLU A 66 3.71 0.84 10.53
CA GLU A 66 4.23 -0.53 10.56
C GLU A 66 4.53 -0.95 12.00
N TYR A 67 5.27 -0.12 12.75
CA TYR A 67 5.56 -0.38 14.16
C TYR A 67 4.28 -0.53 14.99
N LEU A 68 3.27 0.31 14.75
CA LEU A 68 1.96 0.23 15.42
C LEU A 68 1.24 -1.10 15.13
N LEU A 69 1.16 -1.49 13.86
CA LEU A 69 0.48 -2.71 13.41
C LEU A 69 1.22 -3.98 13.84
N GLU A 70 2.54 -3.94 13.99
CA GLU A 70 3.36 -5.07 14.43
C GLU A 70 3.34 -5.26 15.95
N ASN A 71 3.43 -4.18 16.73
CA ASN A 71 3.63 -4.25 18.18
C ASN A 71 2.32 -4.12 18.98
N TYR A 72 1.28 -3.50 18.40
CA TYR A 72 -0.01 -3.28 19.05
C TYR A 72 -1.19 -3.67 18.14
N PRO A 73 -1.20 -4.85 17.51
CA PRO A 73 -2.14 -5.22 16.45
C PRO A 73 -3.63 -5.18 16.87
N ASP A 74 -3.92 -5.41 18.14
CA ASP A 74 -5.28 -5.49 18.69
C ASP A 74 -5.80 -4.17 19.27
N SER A 75 -5.05 -3.06 19.10
CA SER A 75 -5.41 -1.76 19.66
C SER A 75 -6.36 -0.96 18.76
N ASP A 76 -7.16 -0.08 19.36
CA ASP A 76 -8.03 0.84 18.61
C ASP A 76 -7.19 1.72 17.65
N ALA A 77 -6.01 2.17 18.09
CA ALA A 77 -5.12 2.95 17.26
C ALA A 77 -4.61 2.15 16.04
N ALA A 78 -4.32 0.85 16.20
CA ALA A 78 -3.95 -0.02 15.09
C ALA A 78 -5.11 -0.22 14.10
N TYR A 79 -6.35 -0.33 14.58
CA TYR A 79 -7.53 -0.36 13.72
C TYR A 79 -7.62 0.89 12.84
N PHE A 80 -7.50 2.09 13.42
CA PHE A 80 -7.52 3.34 12.66
C PHE A 80 -6.27 3.54 11.78
N GLY A 81 -5.10 3.14 12.28
CA GLY A 81 -3.83 3.27 11.57
C GLY A 81 -3.72 2.36 10.35
N LYS A 82 -4.42 1.22 10.33
CA LYS A 82 -4.38 0.27 9.21
C LYS A 82 -4.89 0.89 7.91
N ASP A 83 -6.01 1.60 7.96
CA ASP A 83 -6.58 2.22 6.75
C ASP A 83 -5.64 3.32 6.22
N GLU A 84 -5.09 4.15 7.12
CA GLU A 84 -4.14 5.20 6.74
C GLU A 84 -2.82 4.63 6.21
N TYR A 85 -2.34 3.51 6.78
CA TYR A 85 -1.19 2.76 6.27
C TYR A 85 -1.41 2.27 4.84
N VAL A 86 -2.56 1.63 4.58
CA VAL A 86 -2.90 1.11 3.24
C VAL A 86 -2.99 2.23 2.22
N GLU A 87 -3.67 3.33 2.56
CA GLU A 87 -3.79 4.49 1.68
C GLU A 87 -2.43 5.16 1.43
N LEU A 88 -1.58 5.27 2.46
CA LEU A 88 -0.23 5.81 2.30
C LEU A 88 0.63 4.92 1.39
N ARG A 89 0.63 3.60 1.61
CA ARG A 89 1.29 2.61 0.74
C ARG A 89 0.81 2.73 -0.70
N ARG A 90 -0.51 2.78 -0.93
CA ARG A 90 -1.11 2.99 -2.27
C ARG A 90 -0.63 4.28 -2.91
N SER A 91 -0.64 5.40 -2.18
CA SER A 91 -0.19 6.70 -2.69
C SER A 91 1.27 6.71 -3.12
N MET A 92 2.08 5.80 -2.55
CA MET A 92 3.49 5.61 -2.86
C MET A 92 3.73 4.56 -3.96
N GLY A 93 2.68 3.97 -4.56
CA GLY A 93 2.82 2.84 -5.49
C GLY A 93 3.18 1.51 -4.81
N GLU A 94 3.27 1.50 -3.48
CA GLU A 94 3.72 0.37 -2.66
C GLU A 94 2.54 -0.34 -1.97
N GLY A 95 1.37 -0.48 -2.61
CA GLY A 95 0.23 -1.17 -1.97
C GLY A 95 0.55 -2.49 -1.28
N PRO A 96 -0.29 -2.96 -0.33
CA PRO A 96 -0.08 -4.26 0.30
C PRO A 96 0.10 -5.31 -0.78
N LYS A 97 1.15 -6.15 -0.66
CA LYS A 97 1.44 -7.21 -1.62
C LYS A 97 0.20 -8.07 -1.85
N GLU A 98 -0.57 -8.28 -0.78
CA GLU A 98 -1.82 -9.02 -0.76
C GLU A 98 -2.87 -8.46 -1.73
N ILE A 99 -2.95 -7.14 -1.92
CA ILE A 99 -3.95 -6.53 -2.82
C ILE A 99 -3.49 -6.63 -4.28
N ALA A 100 -2.21 -6.42 -4.57
CA ALA A 100 -1.66 -6.63 -5.91
C ALA A 100 -1.76 -8.11 -6.32
N ASP A 101 -1.38 -9.02 -5.41
CA ASP A 101 -1.58 -10.47 -5.54
C ASP A 101 -3.06 -10.79 -5.78
N GLU A 102 -3.97 -10.26 -4.95
CA GLU A 102 -5.41 -10.50 -5.07
C GLU A 102 -5.94 -10.07 -6.45
N CYS A 103 -5.66 -8.86 -6.90
CA CYS A 103 -6.10 -8.37 -8.21
C CYS A 103 -5.57 -9.29 -9.32
N TYR A 104 -4.27 -9.64 -9.27
CA TYR A 104 -3.66 -10.50 -10.29
C TYR A 104 -4.30 -11.90 -10.32
N PHE A 105 -4.37 -12.57 -9.16
CA PHE A 105 -4.88 -13.95 -9.08
C PHE A 105 -6.38 -14.03 -9.34
N ASN A 106 -7.17 -13.03 -8.94
CA ASN A 106 -8.59 -12.94 -9.30
C ASN A 106 -8.76 -12.76 -10.81
N GLY A 107 -7.99 -11.85 -11.44
CA GLY A 107 -8.00 -11.66 -12.89
C GLY A 107 -7.66 -12.97 -13.64
N VAL A 108 -6.61 -13.68 -13.22
CA VAL A 108 -6.23 -14.98 -13.79
C VAL A 108 -7.33 -16.04 -13.58
N SER A 109 -7.96 -16.08 -12.41
CA SER A 109 -9.07 -17.01 -12.11
C SER A 109 -10.29 -16.75 -12.99
N LEU A 110 -10.67 -15.48 -13.17
CA LEU A 110 -11.76 -15.06 -14.04
C LEU A 110 -11.47 -15.38 -15.52
N LEU A 111 -10.22 -15.17 -15.96
CA LEU A 111 -9.78 -15.53 -17.31
C LEU A 111 -9.92 -17.04 -17.58
N LYS A 112 -9.53 -17.90 -16.63
CA LYS A 112 -9.71 -19.36 -16.73
C LYS A 112 -11.19 -19.76 -16.86
N ARG A 113 -12.09 -18.95 -16.31
CA ARG A 113 -13.55 -19.10 -16.42
C ARG A 113 -14.15 -18.41 -17.65
N CYS A 114 -13.31 -17.93 -18.58
CA CYS A 114 -13.68 -17.18 -19.78
C CYS A 114 -14.44 -15.88 -19.51
N LYS A 115 -14.35 -15.35 -18.29
CA LYS A 115 -15.00 -14.10 -17.89
C LYS A 115 -14.11 -12.90 -18.22
N TYR A 116 -13.99 -12.61 -19.51
CA TYR A 116 -12.97 -11.71 -20.04
C TYR A 116 -13.07 -10.27 -19.56
N ASP A 117 -14.28 -9.71 -19.49
CA ASP A 117 -14.45 -8.30 -19.11
C ASP A 117 -14.18 -8.11 -17.60
N GLU A 118 -14.63 -9.06 -16.77
CA GLU A 118 -14.32 -9.07 -15.33
C GLU A 118 -12.81 -9.26 -15.08
N ALA A 119 -12.15 -10.16 -15.83
CA ALA A 119 -10.71 -10.36 -15.73
C ALA A 119 -9.92 -9.10 -16.12
N ASN A 120 -10.31 -8.43 -17.22
CA ASN A 120 -9.70 -7.17 -17.63
C ASN A 120 -9.84 -6.09 -16.56
N ALA A 121 -11.00 -6.00 -15.90
CA ALA A 121 -11.23 -5.01 -14.83
C ALA A 121 -10.25 -5.19 -13.65
N GLU A 122 -9.95 -6.43 -13.25
CA GLU A 122 -8.97 -6.71 -12.20
C GLU A 122 -7.54 -6.34 -12.63
N PHE A 123 -7.16 -6.65 -13.88
CA PHE A 123 -5.85 -6.25 -14.40
C PHE A 123 -5.73 -4.74 -14.55
N ASP A 124 -6.79 -4.05 -14.98
CA ASP A 124 -6.83 -2.58 -15.05
C ASP A 124 -6.71 -1.96 -13.67
N ARG A 125 -7.38 -2.54 -12.66
CA ARG A 125 -7.25 -2.11 -11.28
C ARG A 125 -5.82 -2.26 -10.78
N LEU A 126 -5.19 -3.40 -11.04
CA LEU A 126 -3.79 -3.65 -10.68
C LEU A 126 -2.86 -2.61 -11.30
N ILE A 127 -2.95 -2.41 -12.61
CA ILE A 127 -2.09 -1.47 -13.35
C ILE A 127 -2.30 -0.03 -12.86
N LYS A 128 -3.53 0.35 -12.54
CA LYS A 128 -3.88 1.70 -12.11
C LYS A 128 -3.46 2.00 -10.66
N GLU A 129 -3.72 1.06 -9.75
CA GLU A 129 -3.46 1.25 -8.32
C GLU A 129 -2.01 0.88 -7.92
N TYR A 130 -1.37 -0.02 -8.67
CA TYR A 130 -0.05 -0.58 -8.36
C TYR A 130 0.86 -0.63 -9.60
N PRO A 131 1.15 0.52 -10.25
CA PRO A 131 1.91 0.57 -11.51
C PRO A 131 3.38 0.13 -11.39
N ASP A 132 3.92 0.04 -10.18
CA ASP A 132 5.30 -0.36 -9.90
C ASP A 132 5.40 -1.79 -9.33
N CYS A 133 4.29 -2.55 -9.24
CA CYS A 133 4.33 -3.90 -8.69
C CYS A 133 4.84 -4.96 -9.69
N GLU A 134 5.28 -6.11 -9.17
CA GLU A 134 5.93 -7.18 -9.96
C GLU A 134 5.02 -7.88 -11.00
N TYR A 135 3.72 -7.55 -11.04
CA TYR A 135 2.75 -8.18 -11.94
C TYR A 135 2.30 -7.30 -13.11
N VAL A 136 2.77 -6.06 -13.21
CA VAL A 136 2.22 -5.10 -14.19
C VAL A 136 2.45 -5.57 -15.63
N ASP A 137 3.63 -6.06 -15.95
CA ASP A 137 3.98 -6.62 -17.26
C ASP A 137 3.13 -7.87 -17.57
N ASN A 138 2.96 -8.75 -16.59
CA ASN A 138 2.13 -9.93 -16.67
C ASN A 138 0.64 -9.58 -16.84
N ALA A 139 0.16 -8.51 -16.21
CA ALA A 139 -1.21 -8.03 -16.36
C ALA A 139 -1.47 -7.56 -17.81
N TYR A 140 -0.55 -6.78 -18.39
CA TYR A 140 -0.63 -6.42 -19.81
C TYR A 140 -0.59 -7.66 -20.73
N TYR A 141 0.24 -8.66 -20.42
CA TYR A 141 0.27 -9.91 -21.18
C TYR A 141 -1.07 -10.64 -21.12
N GLN A 142 -1.68 -10.77 -19.93
CA GLN A 142 -3.00 -11.40 -19.80
C GLN A 142 -4.09 -10.63 -20.54
N LYS A 143 -4.04 -9.28 -20.54
CA LYS A 143 -4.94 -8.45 -21.35
C LYS A 143 -4.75 -8.69 -22.86
N ALA A 144 -3.52 -8.84 -23.34
CA ALA A 144 -3.26 -9.22 -24.73
C ALA A 144 -3.85 -10.60 -25.06
N VAL A 145 -3.72 -11.59 -24.16
CA VAL A 145 -4.34 -12.92 -24.30
C VAL A 145 -5.87 -12.82 -24.36
N ILE A 146 -6.48 -11.96 -23.54
CA ILE A 146 -7.92 -11.70 -23.57
C ILE A 146 -8.34 -11.11 -24.92
N CYS A 147 -7.65 -10.08 -25.42
CA CYS A 147 -7.92 -9.50 -26.74
C CYS A 147 -7.80 -10.55 -27.85
N LYS A 148 -6.78 -11.41 -27.81
CA LYS A 148 -6.60 -12.50 -28.77
C LYS A 148 -7.78 -13.48 -28.76
N LYS A 149 -8.27 -13.85 -27.58
CA LYS A 149 -9.45 -14.71 -27.41
C LYS A 149 -10.74 -14.06 -27.91
N LYS A 150 -10.84 -12.72 -27.83
CA LYS A 150 -11.98 -11.95 -28.36
C LYS A 150 -11.86 -11.66 -29.87
N GLY A 151 -10.73 -11.97 -30.50
CA GLY A 151 -10.46 -11.62 -31.90
C GLY A 151 -10.09 -10.15 -32.12
N ASP A 152 -9.84 -9.41 -31.04
CA ASP A 152 -9.49 -7.99 -31.04
C ASP A 152 -7.98 -7.84 -31.33
N LYS A 153 -7.61 -7.80 -32.61
CA LYS A 153 -6.22 -7.69 -33.05
C LYS A 153 -5.56 -6.37 -32.64
N ASP A 154 -6.34 -5.29 -32.63
CA ASP A 154 -5.83 -3.98 -32.26
C ASP A 154 -5.51 -3.95 -30.76
N GLY A 155 -6.37 -4.52 -29.92
CA GLY A 155 -6.11 -4.70 -28.50
C GLY A 155 -4.93 -5.63 -28.20
N VAL A 156 -4.73 -6.70 -28.98
CA VAL A 156 -3.52 -7.55 -28.86
C VAL A 156 -2.28 -6.69 -29.08
N LYS A 157 -2.23 -6.00 -30.23
CA LYS A 157 -1.06 -5.19 -30.59
C LYS A 157 -0.80 -4.08 -29.56
N ALA A 158 -1.84 -3.38 -29.12
CA ALA A 158 -1.70 -2.30 -28.15
C ALA A 158 -1.07 -2.77 -26.83
N ASN A 159 -1.50 -3.91 -26.28
CA ASN A 159 -0.94 -4.44 -25.04
C ASN A 159 0.47 -5.02 -25.26
N VAL A 160 0.73 -5.69 -26.38
CA VAL A 160 2.08 -6.19 -26.73
C VAL A 160 3.05 -5.01 -26.86
N ASP A 161 2.68 -3.94 -27.56
CA ASP A 161 3.52 -2.76 -27.75
C ASP A 161 3.90 -2.11 -26.41
N ILE A 162 2.99 -2.07 -25.43
CA ILE A 162 3.28 -1.58 -24.07
C ILE A 162 4.35 -2.46 -23.41
N ILE A 163 4.22 -3.79 -23.49
CA ILE A 163 5.18 -4.72 -22.90
C ILE A 163 6.56 -4.55 -23.53
N MET A 164 6.64 -4.48 -24.86
CA MET A 164 7.93 -4.34 -25.56
C MET A 164 8.59 -2.98 -25.31
N GLN A 165 7.82 -1.93 -25.03
CA GLN A 165 8.35 -0.58 -24.79
C GLN A 165 8.73 -0.34 -23.33
N GLN A 166 7.93 -0.83 -22.37
CA GLN A 166 8.09 -0.53 -20.95
C GLN A 166 8.75 -1.67 -20.17
N PHE A 167 8.62 -2.91 -20.64
CA PHE A 167 9.12 -4.12 -19.97
C PHE A 167 9.94 -5.03 -20.92
N PRO A 168 10.88 -4.49 -21.72
CA PRO A 168 11.55 -5.26 -22.79
C PRO A 168 12.39 -6.45 -22.32
N GLU A 169 12.88 -6.40 -21.08
CA GLU A 169 13.78 -7.41 -20.50
C GLU A 169 13.03 -8.51 -19.71
N THR A 170 11.70 -8.45 -19.62
CA THR A 170 10.94 -9.42 -18.82
C THR A 170 10.47 -10.60 -19.66
N ASP A 171 10.19 -11.73 -18.99
CA ASP A 171 9.64 -12.91 -19.64
C ASP A 171 8.31 -12.60 -20.36
N ALA A 172 7.53 -11.63 -19.85
CA ALA A 172 6.31 -11.19 -20.49
C ALA A 172 6.54 -10.68 -21.92
N ALA A 173 7.66 -9.99 -22.20
CA ALA A 173 8.02 -9.55 -23.55
C ALA A 173 8.25 -10.73 -24.49
N LEU A 174 9.01 -11.73 -24.04
CA LEU A 174 9.28 -12.97 -24.80
C LEU A 174 7.99 -13.75 -25.12
N TYR A 175 7.01 -13.75 -24.21
CA TYR A 175 5.73 -14.42 -24.44
C TYR A 175 4.78 -13.59 -25.31
N ALA A 176 4.77 -12.26 -25.13
CA ALA A 176 3.91 -11.32 -25.85
C ALA A 176 4.17 -11.31 -27.35
N GLU A 177 5.44 -11.42 -27.79
CA GLU A 177 5.80 -11.51 -29.21
C GLU A 177 5.06 -12.64 -29.95
N LYS A 178 4.83 -13.77 -29.27
CA LYS A 178 4.16 -14.94 -29.85
C LYS A 178 2.65 -14.75 -30.01
N LEU A 179 2.10 -13.63 -29.54
CA LEU A 179 0.67 -13.33 -29.64
C LEU A 179 0.28 -12.66 -30.95
N LEU A 180 1.20 -11.93 -31.59
CA LEU A 180 1.04 -11.31 -32.91
C LEU A 180 0.92 -12.37 -34.02
#